data_AF-A0A3N5NI13-F1
#
_entry.id   AF-A0A3N5NI13-F1
#
_cell.length_a   1.000
_cell.length_b   1.000
_cell.length_c   1.000
_cell.angle_alpha   90.00
_cell.angle_beta   90.00
_cell.angle_gamma   90.00
#
_symmetry.space_group_name_H-M   'P 1'
#
loop_
_entity.id
_entity.type
_entity.pdbx_description
1 polymer ?
#
loop_
_entity_poly.entity_id
_entity_poly.type
_entity_poly.pdbx_seq_one_letter_code
_entity_poly.pdbx_strand_id
1 'polypeptide(L)'
;LVIITVDDHANALRTVAVLRTSCPHVPVIARARDLESSSRLIDAGATHAYPEAIEASLRLGATALRMLSIPTDDIDRMLQDVRDWDYKPVLEEEAAQEKGP
;
A
#
# COMPACT_ATOMS: atom_id res chain seq x y z
N LEU A 1 -19.37 -0.13 -5.85
CA LEU A 1 -17.92 -0.38 -5.69
C LEU A 1 -17.24 -0.12 -7.02
N VAL A 2 -16.15 0.65 -7.04
CA VAL A 2 -15.34 0.89 -8.24
C VAL A 2 -13.90 0.49 -7.92
N ILE A 3 -13.25 -0.18 -8.88
CA ILE A 3 -11.84 -0.54 -8.79
C ILE A 3 -11.10 0.22 -9.89
N ILE A 4 -10.05 0.95 -9.51
CA ILE A 4 -9.24 1.78 -10.43
C ILE A 4 -7.83 1.19 -10.51
N THR A 5 -7.42 0.77 -11.71
CA THR A 5 -6.10 0.16 -11.96
C THR A 5 -5.38 0.83 -13.13
N VAL A 6 -5.57 2.13 -13.34
CA VAL A 6 -4.91 2.86 -14.44
C VAL A 6 -3.43 3.12 -14.13
N ASP A 7 -2.56 3.06 -15.13
CA ASP A 7 -1.11 3.32 -14.97
C ASP A 7 -0.79 4.80 -14.77
N ASP A 8 -1.63 5.68 -15.33
CA ASP A 8 -1.48 7.13 -15.21
C ASP A 8 -2.10 7.62 -13.89
N HIS A 9 -1.20 7.98 -12.97
CA HIS A 9 -1.55 8.45 -11.63
C HIS A 9 -2.42 9.72 -11.65
N ALA A 10 -2.19 10.65 -12.58
CA ALA A 10 -2.98 11.89 -12.65
C ALA A 10 -4.43 11.59 -13.05
N ASN A 11 -4.62 10.66 -13.99
CA ASN A 11 -5.94 10.21 -14.39
C ASN A 11 -6.63 9.39 -13.28
N ALA A 12 -5.88 8.58 -12.53
CA ALA A 12 -6.42 7.86 -11.36
C ALA A 12 -6.99 8.85 -10.33
N LEU A 13 -6.19 9.85 -9.93
CA LEU A 13 -6.59 10.86 -8.94
C LEU A 13 -7.82 11.64 -9.39
N ARG A 14 -7.83 12.11 -10.64
CA ARG A 14 -8.98 12.84 -11.19
C ARG A 14 -10.24 11.98 -11.21
N THR A 15 -10.11 10.70 -11.54
CA THR A 15 -11.24 9.76 -11.55
C THR A 15 -11.79 9.57 -10.13
N VAL A 16 -10.92 9.37 -9.13
CA VAL A 16 -11.33 9.27 -7.72
C VAL A 16 -12.05 10.55 -7.28
N ALA A 17 -11.48 11.73 -7.57
CA ALA A 17 -12.07 13.01 -7.19
C ALA A 17 -13.45 13.24 -7.83
N VAL A 18 -13.64 12.87 -9.10
CA VAL A 18 -14.94 12.95 -9.78
C VAL A 18 -15.94 11.97 -9.18
N LEU A 19 -15.52 10.73 -8.90
CA LEU A 19 -16.38 9.74 -8.25
C LEU A 19 -16.79 10.19 -6.85
N ARG A 20 -15.88 10.81 -6.10
CA ARG A 20 -16.15 11.33 -4.77
C ARG A 20 -17.22 12.42 -4.76
N THR A 21 -17.24 13.29 -5.79
CA THR A 21 -18.22 14.37 -5.91
C THR A 21 -19.55 13.92 -6.49
N SER A 22 -19.52 13.03 -7.49
CA SER A 22 -20.72 12.59 -8.23
C SER A 22 -21.44 11.43 -7.55
N CYS A 23 -20.69 10.54 -6.89
CA CYS A 23 -21.17 9.29 -6.32
C CYS A 23 -20.54 9.04 -4.92
N PRO A 24 -20.79 9.91 -3.92
CA PRO A 24 -20.06 9.91 -2.64
C PRO A 24 -20.20 8.63 -1.80
N HIS A 25 -21.22 7.82 -2.08
CA HIS A 25 -21.53 6.56 -1.39
C HIS A 25 -20.87 5.34 -2.03
N VAL A 26 -20.20 5.51 -3.19
CA VAL A 26 -19.55 4.41 -3.88
C VAL A 26 -18.14 4.20 -3.29
N PRO A 27 -17.84 3.03 -2.68
CA PRO A 27 -16.50 2.74 -2.24
C PRO A 27 -15.57 2.58 -3.44
N VAL A 28 -14.35 3.10 -3.31
CA VAL A 28 -13.33 3.09 -4.36
C VAL A 28 -12.08 2.39 -3.86
N ILE A 29 -11.65 1.37 -4.57
CA ILE A 29 -10.37 0.71 -4.36
C ILE A 29 -9.44 1.10 -5.52
N ALA A 30 -8.27 1.63 -5.23
CA ALA A 30 -7.32 2.06 -6.25
C ALA A 30 -5.99 1.31 -6.13
N ARG A 31 -5.38 0.99 -7.28
CA ARG A 31 -3.96 0.63 -7.35
C ARG A 31 -3.14 1.92 -7.39
N ALA A 32 -2.16 2.01 -6.51
CA ALA A 32 -1.15 3.06 -6.48
C ALA A 32 0.18 2.49 -6.96
N ARG A 33 1.04 3.33 -7.56
CA ARG A 33 2.39 2.93 -7.97
C ARG A 33 3.31 2.72 -6.78
N ASP A 34 3.24 3.66 -5.85
CA ASP A 34 4.09 3.78 -4.67
C ASP A 34 3.30 4.33 -3.48
N LEU A 35 3.97 4.47 -2.34
CA LEU A 35 3.36 4.93 -1.11
C LEU A 35 2.84 6.38 -1.21
N GLU A 36 3.58 7.24 -1.89
CA GLU A 36 3.18 8.64 -2.09
C GLU A 36 1.89 8.72 -2.91
N SER A 37 1.81 7.97 -4.01
CA SER A 37 0.63 7.84 -4.84
C SER A 37 -0.55 7.27 -4.06
N SER A 38 -0.30 6.33 -3.16
CA SER A 38 -1.32 5.73 -2.30
C SER A 38 -1.95 6.79 -1.40
N SER A 39 -1.12 7.57 -0.68
CA SER A 39 -1.58 8.67 0.17
C SER A 39 -2.43 9.66 -0.61
N ARG A 40 -1.96 10.09 -1.79
CA ARG A 40 -2.71 11.04 -2.64
C ARG A 40 -4.07 10.51 -3.08
N LEU A 41 -4.19 9.21 -3.35
CA LEU A 41 -5.45 8.58 -3.75
C LEU A 41 -6.44 8.48 -2.57
N ILE A 42 -5.94 8.16 -1.37
CA ILE A 42 -6.74 8.21 -0.14
C ILE A 42 -7.24 9.64 0.11
N ASP A 43 -6.35 10.64 0.03
CA ASP A 43 -6.70 12.05 0.21
C ASP A 43 -7.73 12.53 -0.82
N ALA A 44 -7.67 12.02 -2.05
CA ALA A 44 -8.66 12.30 -3.10
C ALA A 44 -10.03 11.65 -2.84
N GLY A 45 -10.14 10.75 -1.86
CA GLY A 45 -11.39 10.10 -1.45
C GLY A 45 -11.49 8.61 -1.80
N ALA A 46 -10.38 7.94 -2.13
CA ALA A 46 -10.37 6.50 -2.25
C ALA A 46 -10.60 5.85 -0.87
N THR A 47 -11.35 4.75 -0.84
CA THR A 47 -11.57 3.97 0.39
C THR A 47 -10.33 3.18 0.77
N HIS A 48 -9.67 2.58 -0.24
CA HIS A 48 -8.38 1.92 -0.08
C HIS A 48 -7.50 2.20 -1.30
N ALA A 49 -6.22 2.40 -1.06
CA ALA A 49 -5.21 2.52 -2.11
C ALA A 49 -4.07 1.54 -1.80
N TYR A 50 -3.78 0.66 -2.76
CA TYR A 50 -2.80 -0.41 -2.61
C TYR A 50 -1.54 -0.08 -3.42
N PRO A 51 -0.39 0.18 -2.78
CA PRO A 51 0.88 0.44 -3.45
C PRO A 51 1.43 -0.85 -4.08
N GLU A 52 1.43 -0.91 -5.41
CA GLU A 52 1.76 -2.13 -6.17
C GLU A 52 3.19 -2.63 -5.94
N ALA A 53 4.16 -1.71 -5.86
CA ALA A 53 5.56 -2.07 -5.70
C ALA A 53 5.82 -2.71 -4.33
N ILE A 54 5.13 -2.20 -3.30
CA ILE A 54 5.22 -2.72 -1.94
C ILE A 54 4.50 -4.07 -1.86
N GLU A 55 3.29 -4.17 -2.40
CA GLU A 55 2.54 -5.44 -2.45
C GLU A 55 3.30 -6.54 -3.21
N ALA A 56 3.96 -6.20 -4.32
CA ALA A 56 4.81 -7.13 -5.05
C ALA A 56 5.99 -7.61 -4.19
N SER A 57 6.64 -6.68 -3.47
CA SER A 57 7.75 -7.00 -2.57
C SER A 57 7.31 -7.87 -1.39
N LEU A 58 6.16 -7.58 -0.78
CA LEU A 58 5.58 -8.39 0.29
C LEU A 58 5.25 -9.82 -0.18
N ARG A 59 4.68 -9.97 -1.39
CA ARG A 59 4.42 -11.28 -1.98
C ARG A 59 5.71 -12.08 -2.25
N LEU A 60 6.77 -11.41 -2.68
CA LEU A 60 8.08 -12.02 -2.85
C LEU A 60 8.67 -12.46 -1.51
N GLY A 61 8.65 -11.59 -0.49
CA GLY A 61 9.09 -11.92 0.86
C GLY A 61 8.32 -13.11 1.46
N ALA A 62 7.00 -13.11 1.35
CA ALA A 62 6.16 -14.23 1.77
C ALA A 62 6.52 -15.54 1.05
N THR A 63 6.91 -15.46 -0.23
CA THR A 63 7.36 -16.63 -0.99
C THR A 63 8.68 -17.17 -0.43
N ALA A 64 9.64 -16.29 -0.12
CA ALA A 64 10.89 -16.69 0.51
C ALA A 64 10.68 -17.31 1.90
N LEU A 65 9.82 -16.71 2.74
CA LEU A 65 9.50 -17.23 4.08
C LEU A 65 8.84 -18.61 4.02
N ARG A 66 7.94 -18.83 3.05
CA ARG A 66 7.37 -20.17 2.80
C ARG A 66 8.43 -21.21 2.40
N MET A 67 9.41 -20.82 1.58
CA MET A 67 10.52 -21.71 1.22
C MET A 67 11.37 -22.10 2.43
N LEU A 68 11.47 -21.21 3.42
CA LEU A 68 12.11 -21.47 4.71
C LEU A 68 11.23 -22.27 5.69
N SER A 69 10.08 -22.79 5.25
CA SER A 69 9.13 -23.58 6.05
C SER A 69 8.53 -22.83 7.25
N ILE A 70 8.42 -21.51 7.17
CA ILE A 70 7.71 -20.70 8.17
C ILE A 70 6.19 -20.93 8.01
N PRO A 71 5.43 -21.08 9.10
CA PRO A 71 3.98 -21.29 9.03
C PRO A 71 3.26 -20.17 8.27
N THR A 72 2.36 -20.54 7.36
CA THR A 72 1.61 -19.58 6.53
C THR A 72 0.80 -18.59 7.37
N ASP A 73 0.21 -19.04 8.49
CA ASP A 73 -0.56 -18.17 9.38
C ASP A 73 0.28 -17.03 9.97
N ASP A 74 1.56 -17.31 10.28
CA ASP A 74 2.48 -16.30 10.80
C ASP A 74 2.88 -15.31 9.69
N ILE A 75 3.14 -15.81 8.48
CA ILE A 75 3.46 -14.98 7.32
C ILE A 75 2.28 -14.06 6.98
N ASP A 76 1.07 -14.60 6.93
CA ASP A 76 -0.14 -13.85 6.59
C ASP A 76 -0.43 -12.78 7.65
N ARG A 77 -0.22 -13.09 8.94
CA ARG A 77 -0.31 -12.10 10.02
C ARG A 77 0.72 -10.98 9.84
N MET A 78 1.99 -11.32 9.61
CA MET A 78 3.05 -10.32 9.39
C MET A 78 2.75 -9.41 8.19
N LEU A 79 2.26 -9.97 7.09
CA LEU A 79 1.89 -9.19 5.91
C LEU A 79 0.67 -8.29 6.18
N GLN A 80 -0.32 -8.80 6.93
CA GLN A 80 -1.49 -8.01 7.31
C GLN A 80 -1.11 -6.84 8.23
N ASP A 81 -0.19 -7.06 9.18
CA ASP A 81 0.31 -6.01 10.06
C ASP A 81 0.94 -4.85 9.27
N VAL A 82 1.69 -5.14 8.19
CA VAL A 82 2.26 -4.11 7.31
C VAL A 82 1.18 -3.30 6.59
N ARG A 83 0.12 -3.96 6.12
CA ARG A 83 -1.00 -3.30 5.44
C ARG A 83 -1.81 -2.43 6.40
N ASP A 84 -2.05 -2.93 7.61
CA ASP A 84 -2.79 -2.23 8.66
C ASP A 84 -2.03 -1.01 9.19
N TRP A 85 -0.70 -1.01 9.08
CA TRP A 85 0.16 0.15 9.36
C TRP A 85 0.24 1.20 8.24
N ASP A 86 -0.67 1.15 7.26
CA ASP A 86 -0.67 2.01 6.06
C ASP A 86 0.66 1.94 5.28
N TYR A 87 1.33 0.78 5.31
CA TYR A 87 2.65 0.60 4.70
C TYR A 87 3.68 1.63 5.18
N LYS A 88 3.49 2.20 6.38
CA LYS A 88 4.50 3.06 6.99
C LYS A 88 5.81 2.28 7.04
N PRO A 89 6.92 2.86 6.56
CA PRO A 89 8.20 2.23 6.73
C PRO A 89 8.39 1.99 8.22
N VAL A 90 8.67 0.74 8.59
CA VAL A 90 9.41 0.47 9.82
C VAL A 90 10.77 1.10 9.55
N LEU A 91 10.92 2.37 9.91
CA LEU A 91 12.23 2.98 10.01
C LEU A 91 12.92 2.14 11.08
N GLU A 92 13.75 1.20 10.66
CA GLU A 92 14.78 0.67 11.52
C GLU A 92 15.49 1.88 12.12
N GLU A 93 15.59 1.92 13.44
CA GLU A 93 16.30 2.94 14.23
C GLU A 93 17.83 2.95 13.93
N GLU A 94 18.27 2.44 12.79
CA GLU A 94 19.69 2.28 12.41
C GLU A 94 20.33 3.56 11.83
N ALA A 95 19.67 4.72 11.95
CA ALA A 95 20.29 6.01 11.67
C ALA A 95 20.83 6.73 12.93
N ALA A 96 20.95 6.03 14.06
CA ALA A 96 21.40 6.63 15.32
C ALA A 96 22.51 5.87 16.04
N GLN A 97 23.48 5.25 15.35
CA GLN A 97 24.75 4.90 15.99
C GLN A 97 25.92 4.71 15.00
N GLU A 98 26.21 5.71 14.16
CA GLU A 98 27.57 5.85 13.57
C GLU A 98 27.94 7.33 13.37
N LYS A 99 28.02 8.06 14.48
CA LYS A 99 28.76 9.32 14.56
C LYS A 99 29.60 9.37 15.83
N GLY A 100 30.88 9.02 15.68
CA GLY A 100 32.02 9.45 16.51
C GLY A 100 32.06 8.94 17.95
N PRO A 101 33.23 8.94 18.60
CA PRO A 101 34.37 9.85 18.37
C PRO A 101 35.54 9.27 17.58
#